data_AF-A0A8J8EJ64-F1
#
_entry.id   AF-A0A8J8EJ64-F1
#
_cell.length_a   1.000
_cell.length_b   1.000
_cell.length_c   1.000
_cell.angle_alpha   90.00
_cell.angle_beta   90.00
_cell.angle_gamma   90.00
#
_symmetry.space_group_name_H-M   'P 1'
#
loop_
_entity.id
_entity.type
_entity.pdbx_description
1 polymer ?
#
loop_
_entity_poly.entity_id
_entity_poly.type
_entity_poly.pdbx_seq_one_letter_code
_entity_poly.pdbx_strand_id
1 'polypeptide(L)'
;MKHLKKLVELAEASWKEIIPSEVSLQRGTKIKLPHKLDEKLAYFIGLVAGDVSKAGRGVSIIFSTRNRHMRHRFIELTKELFGIEAVEHLQEEKVPAVRFHSKIVAHLLEKLG
;
A
#
# COMPACT_ATOMS: atom_id res chain seq x y z
N MET A 1 -6.53 -18.19 -4.80
CA MET A 1 -5.69 -18.47 -5.99
C MET A 1 -6.20 -19.62 -6.87
N LYS A 2 -6.73 -20.74 -6.34
CA LYS A 2 -7.20 -21.87 -7.18
C LYS A 2 -8.21 -21.47 -8.28
N HIS A 3 -9.18 -20.61 -7.95
CA HIS A 3 -10.19 -20.16 -8.91
C HIS A 3 -9.63 -19.25 -10.02
N LEU A 4 -8.73 -18.32 -9.69
CA LEU A 4 -8.08 -17.48 -10.70
C LEU A 4 -7.29 -18.36 -11.67
N LYS A 5 -6.52 -19.33 -11.17
CA LYS A 5 -5.74 -20.23 -12.03
C LYS A 5 -6.62 -20.97 -13.04
N LYS A 6 -7.73 -21.52 -12.55
CA LYS A 6 -8.70 -22.21 -13.40
C LYS A 6 -9.33 -21.29 -14.45
N LEU A 7 -9.59 -20.02 -14.11
CA LEU A 7 -10.13 -19.06 -15.07
C LEU A 7 -9.13 -18.69 -16.17
N VAL A 8 -7.84 -18.54 -15.83
CA VAL A 8 -6.78 -18.29 -16.82
C VAL A 8 -6.66 -19.46 -17.79
N GLU A 9 -6.65 -20.69 -17.25
CA GLU A 9 -6.61 -21.92 -18.06
C GLU A 9 -7.83 -22.03 -18.99
N LEU A 10 -9.04 -21.78 -18.48
CA LEU A 10 -10.27 -21.83 -19.29
C LEU A 10 -10.36 -20.73 -20.35
N ALA A 11 -9.74 -19.57 -20.10
CA ALA A 11 -9.72 -18.47 -21.04
C ALA A 11 -8.61 -18.59 -22.09
N GLU A 12 -7.81 -19.67 -22.05
CA GLU A 12 -6.61 -19.87 -22.89
C GLU A 12 -5.64 -18.68 -22.86
N ALA A 13 -5.68 -17.90 -21.79
CA ALA A 13 -4.91 -16.67 -21.63
C ALA A 13 -3.54 -16.96 -20.98
N SER A 14 -2.55 -16.14 -21.28
CA SER A 14 -1.25 -16.23 -20.64
C SER A 14 -1.26 -15.51 -19.28
N TRP A 15 -0.61 -16.09 -18.27
CA TRP A 15 -0.36 -15.41 -16.99
C TRP A 15 0.36 -14.07 -17.14
N LYS A 16 1.17 -13.94 -18.21
CA LYS A 16 1.93 -12.71 -18.49
C LYS A 16 1.03 -11.56 -18.98
N GLU A 17 -0.17 -11.86 -19.45
CA GLU A 17 -1.13 -10.88 -19.96
C GLU A 17 -2.03 -10.33 -18.84
N ILE A 18 -2.05 -10.98 -17.68
CA ILE A 18 -2.89 -10.60 -16.56
C ILE A 18 -2.14 -9.61 -15.69
N ILE A 19 -2.42 -8.34 -15.92
CA ILE A 19 -1.82 -7.21 -15.22
C ILE A 19 -2.93 -6.52 -14.41
N PRO A 20 -3.21 -6.96 -13.17
CA PRO A 20 -4.31 -6.42 -12.38
C PRO A 20 -4.00 -5.00 -11.91
N SER A 21 -4.84 -4.03 -12.28
CA SER A 21 -4.71 -2.62 -11.87
C SER A 21 -5.29 -2.32 -10.50
N GLU A 22 -6.23 -3.15 -10.06
CA GLU A 22 -6.86 -3.03 -8.77
C GLU A 22 -7.22 -4.42 -8.21
N VAL A 23 -7.36 -4.47 -6.89
CA VAL A 23 -7.86 -5.63 -6.16
C VAL A 23 -9.02 -5.20 -5.27
N SER A 24 -10.11 -5.95 -5.34
CA SER A 24 -11.26 -5.75 -4.46
C SER A 24 -11.13 -6.66 -3.23
N LEU A 25 -11.16 -6.05 -2.06
CA LEU A 25 -11.12 -6.72 -0.76
C LEU A 25 -12.55 -6.95 -0.24
N GLN A 26 -12.62 -7.54 0.96
CA GLN A 26 -13.88 -7.72 1.68
C GLN A 26 -14.65 -6.39 1.76
N ARG A 27 -15.98 -6.45 1.61
CA ARG A 27 -16.88 -5.29 1.61
C ARG A 27 -16.63 -4.28 0.47
N GLY A 28 -15.98 -4.70 -0.61
CA GLY A 28 -15.78 -3.88 -1.80
C GLY A 28 -14.71 -2.80 -1.67
N THR A 29 -13.87 -2.87 -0.63
CA THR A 29 -12.73 -1.95 -0.50
C THR A 29 -11.75 -2.22 -1.64
N LYS A 30 -11.52 -1.24 -2.51
CA LYS A 30 -10.59 -1.36 -3.62
C LYS A 30 -9.20 -0.86 -3.22
N ILE A 31 -8.16 -1.56 -3.66
CA ILE A 31 -6.77 -1.10 -3.57
C ILE A 31 -6.21 -1.07 -5.00
N LYS A 32 -5.65 0.08 -5.38
CA LYS A 32 -4.91 0.21 -6.64
C LYS A 32 -3.54 -0.44 -6.51
N LEU A 33 -3.09 -1.07 -7.59
CA LEU A 33 -1.77 -1.67 -7.68
C LEU A 33 -0.92 -0.87 -8.69
N PRO A 34 0.17 -0.22 -8.26
CA PRO A 34 1.05 0.44 -9.21
C PRO A 34 1.78 -0.59 -10.08
N HIS A 35 1.76 -0.38 -11.39
CA HIS A 35 2.33 -1.30 -12.38
C HIS A 35 3.80 -1.05 -12.70
N LYS A 36 4.30 0.14 -12.37
CA LYS A 36 5.66 0.59 -12.68
C LYS A 36 6.27 1.23 -11.44
N LEU A 37 7.57 1.05 -11.28
CA LEU A 37 8.36 1.80 -10.32
C LEU A 37 8.66 3.18 -10.92
N ASP A 38 7.74 4.13 -10.70
CA ASP A 38 7.91 5.53 -11.08
C ASP A 38 8.47 6.36 -9.91
N GLU A 39 8.75 7.64 -10.16
CA GLU A 39 9.29 8.55 -9.14
C GLU A 39 8.39 8.66 -7.90
N LYS A 40 7.06 8.59 -8.08
CA LYS A 40 6.11 8.67 -6.97
C LYS A 40 6.19 7.44 -6.08
N LEU A 41 6.19 6.26 -6.68
CA LEU A 41 6.32 5.00 -5.94
C LEU A 41 7.69 4.90 -5.28
N ALA A 42 8.77 5.27 -5.98
CA ALA A 42 10.12 5.29 -5.42
C ALA A 42 10.21 6.24 -4.21
N TYR A 43 9.66 7.45 -4.32
CA TYR A 43 9.61 8.41 -3.22
C TYR A 43 8.78 7.87 -2.05
N PHE A 44 7.60 7.29 -2.32
CA PHE A 44 6.77 6.66 -1.29
C PHE A 44 7.51 5.54 -0.54
N ILE A 45 8.22 4.67 -1.26
CA ILE A 45 9.03 3.60 -0.66
C ILE A 45 10.10 4.20 0.26
N GLY A 46 10.81 5.23 -0.22
CA GLY A 46 11.83 5.93 0.58
C GLY A 46 11.27 6.56 1.87
N LEU A 47 10.04 7.07 1.84
CA LEU A 47 9.37 7.56 3.05
C LEU A 47 9.07 6.44 4.06
N VAL A 48 8.76 5.24 3.58
CA VAL A 48 8.29 4.12 4.41
C VAL A 48 9.40 3.17 4.86
N ALA A 49 10.58 3.21 4.21
CA ALA A 49 11.67 2.23 4.33
C ALA A 49 12.25 1.97 5.75
N GLY A 50 11.66 2.53 6.82
CA GLY A 50 11.99 2.22 8.21
C GLY A 50 10.82 1.95 9.17
N ASP A 51 9.54 2.14 8.76
CA ASP A 51 8.39 2.23 9.69
C ASP A 51 7.21 1.29 9.31
N VAL A 52 7.50 0.06 8.85
CA VAL A 52 6.44 -0.98 8.69
C VAL A 52 6.28 -1.76 9.98
N SER A 53 5.23 -1.48 10.74
CA SER A 53 4.91 -2.18 11.98
C SER A 53 3.91 -3.32 11.75
N LYS A 54 4.35 -4.55 12.02
CA LYS A 54 3.48 -5.73 12.09
C LYS A 54 3.07 -5.94 13.55
N ALA A 55 1.78 -5.77 13.88
CA ALA A 55 1.26 -5.98 15.23
C ALA A 55 0.07 -6.95 15.21
N GLY A 56 0.22 -8.11 15.85
CA GLY A 56 -0.81 -9.14 15.94
C GLY A 56 -1.27 -9.65 14.56
N ARG A 57 -2.59 -9.67 14.31
CA ARG A 57 -3.20 -10.12 13.02
C ARG A 57 -3.21 -9.04 11.93
N GLY A 58 -2.80 -7.81 12.26
CA GLY A 58 -2.86 -6.63 11.40
C GLY A 58 -1.48 -6.16 10.95
N VAL A 59 -1.40 -5.63 9.73
CA VAL A 59 -0.20 -4.96 9.23
C VAL A 59 -0.50 -3.47 9.13
N SER A 60 0.35 -2.65 9.74
CA SER A 60 0.24 -1.20 9.73
C SER A 60 1.44 -0.62 9.01
N ILE A 61 1.17 0.23 8.03
CA ILE A 61 2.19 1.10 7.45
C ILE A 61 2.11 2.41 8.22
N ILE A 62 3.24 2.85 8.77
CA ILE A 62 3.33 4.05 9.59
C ILE A 62 4.38 4.97 8.97
N PHE A 63 4.17 6.27 9.06
CA PHE A 63 5.15 7.27 8.71
C PHE A 63 5.18 8.34 9.81
N SER A 64 6.24 8.30 10.64
CA SER A 64 6.38 9.16 11.82
C SER A 64 7.31 10.33 11.53
N THR A 65 6.81 11.56 11.60
CA THR A 65 7.64 12.76 11.44
C THR A 65 7.00 14.01 12.03
N ARG A 66 7.80 14.92 12.58
CA ARG A 66 7.32 16.24 13.03
C ARG A 66 7.01 17.17 11.85
N ASN A 67 7.55 16.91 10.65
CA ASN A 67 7.32 17.74 9.47
C ASN A 67 5.91 17.51 8.89
N ARG A 68 5.03 18.51 9.05
CA ARG A 68 3.64 18.46 8.56
C ARG A 68 3.56 18.31 7.04
N HIS A 69 4.43 18.96 6.28
CA HIS A 69 4.43 18.87 4.82
C HIS A 69 4.73 17.45 4.34
N MET A 70 5.68 16.77 4.99
CA MET A 70 5.98 15.37 4.66
C MET A 70 4.82 14.44 5.00
N ARG A 71 4.13 14.66 6.13
CA ARG A 71 2.92 13.88 6.48
C ARG A 71 1.80 14.07 5.46
N HIS A 72 1.55 15.31 5.06
CA HIS A 72 0.58 15.61 4.01
C HIS A 72 0.95 14.93 2.69
N ARG A 73 2.23 15.00 2.30
CA ARG A 73 2.73 14.35 1.09
C ARG A 73 2.54 12.84 1.13
N PHE A 74 2.76 12.22 2.29
CA PHE A 74 2.54 10.79 2.48
C PHE A 74 1.05 10.40 2.33
N ILE A 75 0.13 11.21 2.88
CA ILE A 75 -1.33 11.02 2.72
C ILE A 75 -1.71 11.08 1.24
N GLU A 76 -1.25 12.12 0.53
CA GLU A 76 -1.50 12.30 -0.91
C GLU A 76 -1.02 11.09 -1.71
N LEU A 77 0.23 10.67 -1.52
CA LEU A 77 0.81 9.53 -2.24
C LEU A 77 0.07 8.22 -1.93
N THR A 78 -0.34 8.01 -0.69
CA THR A 78 -1.09 6.81 -0.29
C THR A 78 -2.43 6.74 -1.04
N LYS A 79 -3.12 7.88 -1.16
CA LYS A 79 -4.38 7.98 -1.91
C LYS A 79 -4.17 7.86 -3.41
N GLU A 80 -3.16 8.52 -3.97
CA GLU A 80 -2.87 8.48 -5.41
C GLU A 80 -2.47 7.07 -5.87
N LEU A 81 -1.48 6.47 -5.19
CA LEU A 81 -0.88 5.18 -5.58
C LEU A 81 -1.79 4.00 -5.28
N PHE A 82 -2.46 4.00 -4.12
CA PHE A 82 -3.17 2.83 -3.61
C PHE A 82 -4.68 3.04 -3.43
N GLY A 83 -5.18 4.28 -3.51
CA GLY A 83 -6.59 4.59 -3.25
C GLY A 83 -6.97 4.46 -1.77
N ILE A 84 -6.01 4.53 -0.86
CA ILE A 84 -6.21 4.33 0.58
C ILE A 84 -6.20 5.69 1.29
N GLU A 85 -7.18 5.92 2.15
CA GLU A 85 -7.20 7.08 3.05
C GLU A 85 -6.33 6.76 4.28
N ALA A 86 -5.23 7.50 4.46
CA ALA A 86 -4.35 7.38 5.61
C ALA A 86 -4.77 8.36 6.72
N VAL A 87 -4.66 7.92 7.98
CA VAL A 87 -5.13 8.67 9.14
C VAL A 87 -3.94 9.28 9.87
N GLU A 88 -4.01 10.59 10.14
CA GLU A 88 -3.03 11.30 10.96
C GLU A 88 -3.36 11.14 12.45
N HIS A 89 -2.34 10.86 13.25
CA HIS A 89 -2.39 10.75 14.70
C HIS A 89 -1.46 11.79 15.32
N LEU A 90 -2.06 12.72 16.06
CA LEU A 90 -1.38 13.74 16.84
C LEU A 90 -1.52 13.36 18.32
N GLN A 91 -0.42 13.14 19.02
CA GLN A 91 -0.38 12.92 20.47
C GLN A 91 0.66 13.89 21.05
N GLU A 92 0.33 14.59 22.14
CA GLU A 92 1.16 15.67 22.70
C GLU A 92 2.58 15.20 23.07
N GLU A 93 2.72 13.97 23.56
CA GLU A 93 4.00 13.42 24.03
C GLU A 93 4.72 12.54 22.99
N LYS A 94 4.19 12.39 21.77
CA LYS A 94 4.78 11.51 20.74
C LYS A 94 5.01 12.23 19.43
N VAL A 95 5.90 11.67 18.61
CA VAL A 95 6.09 12.14 17.24
C VAL A 95 4.78 11.93 16.47
N PRO A 96 4.24 12.97 15.80
CA PRO A 96 3.08 12.81 14.92
C PRO A 96 3.32 11.73 13.87
N ALA A 97 2.30 10.93 13.60
CA ALA A 97 2.41 9.84 12.64
C ALA A 97 1.18 9.78 11.73
N VAL A 98 1.39 9.38 10.49
CA VAL A 98 0.31 8.99 9.58
C VAL A 98 0.33 7.47 9.45
N ARG A 99 -0.83 6.81 9.52
CA ARG A 99 -0.92 5.37 9.39
C ARG A 99 -2.07 4.90 8.52
N PHE A 100 -1.91 3.71 7.96
CA PHE A 100 -3.01 2.94 7.37
C PHE A 100 -2.73 1.45 7.49
N HIS A 101 -3.75 0.64 7.20
CA HIS A 101 -3.67 -0.81 7.28
C HIS A 101 -3.78 -1.46 5.90
N SER A 102 -2.75 -2.17 5.47
CA SER A 102 -2.80 -2.94 4.24
C SER A 102 -1.77 -4.06 4.21
N LYS A 103 -2.25 -5.31 4.15
CA LYS A 103 -1.37 -6.47 3.93
C LYS A 103 -0.77 -6.49 2.54
N ILE A 104 -1.49 -5.94 1.56
CA ILE A 104 -1.09 -5.93 0.15
C ILE A 104 0.05 -4.94 -0.05
N VAL A 105 -0.09 -3.72 0.45
CA VAL A 105 0.98 -2.71 0.35
C VAL A 105 2.21 -3.15 1.13
N ALA A 106 2.04 -3.70 2.33
CA ALA A 106 3.17 -4.23 3.07
C ALA A 106 3.89 -5.37 2.33
N HIS A 107 3.15 -6.29 1.72
CA HIS A 107 3.74 -7.35 0.90
C HIS A 107 4.47 -6.81 -0.33
N LEU A 108 3.93 -5.76 -0.97
CA LEU A 108 4.60 -5.08 -2.08
C LEU A 108 5.93 -4.49 -1.62
N LEU A 109 5.94 -3.79 -0.48
CA LEU A 109 7.15 -3.19 0.09
C LEU A 109 8.21 -4.27 0.40
N GLU A 110 7.82 -5.39 1.05
CA GLU A 110 8.72 -6.53 1.31
C GLU A 110 9.36 -7.14 0.06
N LYS A 111 8.70 -7.03 -1.10
CA LYS A 111 9.22 -7.53 -2.38
C LYS A 111 10.19 -6.56 -3.05
N LEU A 112 10.17 -5.29 -2.64
CA LEU A 112 11.01 -4.23 -3.21
C LEU A 112 12.29 -3.98 -2.41
N GLY A 113 12.39 -4.46 -1.17
CA GLY A 113 13.57 -4.37 -0.30
C GLY A 113 13.16 -4.20 1.16
#